data_AF-A0AB34QBM7-F1
#
_entry.id   AF-A0AB34QBM7-F1
#
_cell.length_a   1.000
_cell.length_b   1.000
_cell.length_c   1.000
_cell.angle_alpha   90.00
_cell.angle_beta   90.00
_cell.angle_gamma   90.00
#
_symmetry.space_group_name_H-M   'P 1'
#
loop_
_entity.id
_entity.type
_entity.pdbx_description
1 polymer ?
#
loop_
_entity_poly.entity_id
_entity_poly.type
_entity_poly.pdbx_seq_one_letter_code
_entity_poly.pdbx_strand_id
1 'polypeptide(L)' 'MGLDKKLASSRVNRYENETSGIDLDGLGKLAETLGVPMAYLVAEDEATAEVVLALSELSRDERAKIVIWVKKKLENK' A
#
# COMPACT_ATOMS: atom_id res chain seq x y z
N MET A 1 15.27 -15.68 51.36
CA MET A 1 15.71 -14.33 50.95
C MET A 1 16.71 -14.54 49.81
N GLY A 2 16.59 -14.02 48.60
CA GLY A 2 15.63 -13.07 48.05
C GLY A 2 15.41 -13.35 46.56
N LEU A 3 14.17 -13.10 46.17
CA LEU A 3 13.61 -13.22 44.85
C LEU A 3 14.28 -12.27 43.84
N ASP A 4 14.43 -12.78 42.62
CA ASP A 4 14.04 -12.12 41.38
C ASP A 4 14.61 -10.71 41.08
N LYS A 5 15.77 -10.70 40.42
CA LYS A 5 16.21 -9.59 39.57
C LYS A 5 16.60 -10.10 38.17
N LYS A 6 15.70 -10.82 37.51
CA LYS A 6 15.83 -11.09 36.06
C LYS A 6 14.52 -11.02 35.28
N LEU A 7 13.45 -10.43 35.84
CA LEU A 7 12.20 -10.19 35.12
C LEU A 7 11.92 -8.73 34.71
N ALA A 8 12.83 -7.78 34.97
CA ALA A 8 12.58 -6.36 34.73
C ALA A 8 13.09 -5.78 33.39
N SER A 9 13.75 -6.56 32.52
CA SER A 9 14.30 -6.02 31.25
C SER A 9 13.84 -6.73 29.97
N SER A 10 12.99 -7.76 30.07
CA SER A 10 12.39 -8.39 28.87
C SER A 10 10.99 -7.87 28.52
N ARG A 11 10.48 -6.84 29.20
CA ARG A 11 9.15 -6.27 28.93
C ARG A 11 9.14 -4.85 28.35
N VAL A 12 10.30 -4.19 28.21
CA VAL A 12 10.34 -2.79 27.74
C VAL A 12 10.86 -2.64 26.31
N ASN A 13 11.75 -3.51 25.83
CA ASN A 13 12.29 -3.34 24.46
C ASN A 13 11.37 -3.89 23.34
N ARG A 14 10.08 -4.08 23.62
CA ARG A 14 9.07 -4.49 22.62
C ARG A 14 8.11 -3.35 22.23
N TYR A 15 8.37 -2.14 22.70
CA TYR A 15 7.58 -0.94 22.39
C TYR A 15 8.37 0.17 21.68
N GLU A 16 9.69 0.06 21.51
CA GLU A 16 10.51 1.07 20.81
C GLU A 16 10.70 0.77 19.30
N ASN A 17 9.67 0.22 18.64
CA ASN A 17 9.60 0.31 17.18
C ASN A 17 8.14 0.35 16.74
N GLU A 18 7.57 1.55 16.86
CA GLU A 18 6.22 1.95 16.50
C GLU A 18 6.00 2.00 14.97
N THR A 19 6.54 1.04 14.23
CA THR A 19 6.21 0.86 12.81
C THR A 19 6.30 -0.61 12.44
N SER A 20 5.42 -1.45 12.98
CA SER A 20 5.01 -2.66 12.24
C SER A 20 4.15 -2.20 11.06
N GLY A 21 4.79 -1.53 10.10
CA GLY A 21 4.16 -1.23 8.82
C GLY A 21 3.74 -2.55 8.19
N ILE A 22 2.65 -2.53 7.42
CA ILE A 22 2.25 -3.71 6.68
C ILE A 22 3.36 -4.02 5.67
N ASP A 23 3.97 -5.20 5.75
CA ASP A 23 4.93 -5.63 4.74
C ASP A 23 4.22 -5.75 3.37
N LEU A 24 4.97 -5.76 2.27
CA LEU A 24 4.40 -5.88 0.91
C LEU A 24 3.48 -7.11 0.77
N ASP A 25 3.79 -8.19 1.49
CA ASP A 25 2.97 -9.41 1.52
C ASP A 25 1.62 -9.18 2.24
N GLY A 26 1.65 -8.43 3.34
CA GLY A 26 0.44 -8.03 4.08
C GLY A 26 -0.39 -7.01 3.29
N LEU A 27 0.26 -6.09 2.58
CA LEU A 27 -0.41 -5.15 1.68
C LEU A 27 -1.11 -5.90 0.53
N GLY A 28 -0.46 -6.92 -0.01
CA GLY A 28 -1.02 -7.78 -1.06
C GLY A 28 -2.27 -8.52 -0.58
N LYS A 29 -2.18 -9.19 0.57
CA LYS A 29 -3.33 -9.87 1.20
C LYS A 29 -4.49 -8.93 1.48
N LEU A 30 -4.20 -7.71 1.94
CA LEU A 30 -5.20 -6.69 2.20
C LEU A 30 -5.87 -6.24 0.89
N ALA A 31 -5.10 -6.01 -0.16
CA ALA A 31 -5.59 -5.64 -1.49
C ALA A 31 -6.48 -6.74 -2.09
N GLU A 32 -6.08 -8.01 -1.98
CA GLU A 32 -6.88 -9.16 -2.40
C GLU A 32 -8.19 -9.27 -1.61
N THR A 33 -8.13 -9.08 -0.28
CA THR A 33 -9.32 -9.11 0.59
C THR A 33 -10.33 -8.01 0.24
N LEU A 34 -9.83 -6.84 -0.16
CA LEU A 34 -10.64 -5.70 -0.57
C LEU A 34 -11.04 -5.75 -2.05
N GLY A 35 -10.46 -6.65 -2.85
CA GLY A 35 -10.69 -6.74 -4.29
C GLY A 35 -10.16 -5.55 -5.08
N VAL A 36 -9.17 -4.83 -4.55
CA VAL A 36 -8.59 -3.62 -5.19
C VAL A 36 -7.12 -3.84 -5.54
N PRO A 37 -6.56 -3.07 -6.48
CA PRO A 37 -5.13 -3.11 -6.76
C PRO A 37 -4.31 -2.70 -5.53
N MET A 38 -3.19 -3.38 -5.27
CA MET A 38 -2.25 -2.99 -4.21
C MET A 38 -1.83 -1.52 -4.31
N ALA A 39 -1.64 -1.01 -5.53
CA ALA A 39 -1.28 0.39 -5.78
C ALA A 39 -2.34 1.41 -5.35
N TYR A 40 -3.61 1.00 -5.20
CA TYR A 40 -4.68 1.87 -4.68
C TYR A 40 -4.46 2.20 -3.20
N LEU A 41 -3.99 1.22 -2.42
CA LEU A 41 -3.79 1.36 -0.97
C LEU A 41 -2.61 2.25 -0.59
N VAL A 42 -1.72 2.54 -1.54
CA VAL A 42 -0.49 3.31 -1.35
C VAL A 42 -0.37 4.49 -2.32
N ALA A 43 -1.48 4.86 -2.97
CA ALA A 43 -1.51 6.04 -3.84
C ALA A 43 -1.22 7.32 -3.04
N GLU A 44 -0.45 8.23 -3.62
CA GLU A 44 -0.02 9.48 -2.96
C GLU A 44 -1.18 10.44 -2.70
N ASP A 45 -2.16 10.44 -3.59
CA ASP A 45 -3.32 11.32 -3.55
C ASP A 45 -4.59 10.61 -4.05
N GLU A 46 -5.74 11.19 -3.73
CA GLU A 46 -7.07 10.66 -4.07
C GLU A 46 -7.26 10.50 -5.59
N ALA A 47 -6.78 11.46 -6.41
CA ALA A 47 -6.94 11.39 -7.85
C ALA A 47 -6.11 10.25 -8.45
N THR A 48 -4.89 10.03 -7.95
CA THR A 48 -4.07 8.87 -8.33
C THR A 48 -4.73 7.56 -7.91
N ALA A 49 -5.30 7.49 -6.71
CA ALA A 49 -6.01 6.32 -6.22
C ALA A 49 -7.20 5.98 -7.14
N GLU A 50 -8.05 6.96 -7.43
CA GLU A 50 -9.20 6.79 -8.33
C GLU A 50 -8.79 6.31 -9.72
N VAL A 51 -7.72 6.85 -10.29
CA VAL A 51 -7.21 6.39 -11.60
C VAL A 51 -6.76 4.93 -11.53
N VAL A 52 -6.02 4.53 -10.49
CA VAL A 52 -5.57 3.15 -10.31
C VAL A 52 -6.76 2.19 -10.16
N LEU A 53 -7.78 2.59 -9.40
CA LEU A 53 -9.00 1.80 -9.23
C LEU A 53 -9.78 1.67 -10.54
N ALA A 54 -10.04 2.79 -11.23
CA ALA A 54 -10.74 2.78 -12.51
C ALA A 54 -10.00 1.95 -13.56
N LEU A 55 -8.66 2.03 -13.61
CA LEU A 55 -7.86 1.19 -14.50
C LEU A 55 -8.04 -0.29 -14.20
N SER A 56 -8.26 -0.67 -12.94
CA SER A 56 -8.43 -2.07 -12.54
C SER A 56 -9.66 -2.74 -13.14
N GLU A 57 -10.73 -1.97 -13.38
CA GLU A 57 -11.99 -2.44 -13.96
C GLU A 57 -11.95 -2.50 -15.49
N LEU A 58 -10.98 -1.83 -16.12
CA LEU A 58 -10.87 -1.74 -17.57
C LEU A 58 -10.11 -2.91 -18.20
N SER A 59 -10.48 -3.22 -19.44
CA SER A 59 -9.79 -4.21 -20.27
C SER A 59 -8.38 -3.74 -20.65
N ARG A 60 -7.50 -4.69 -21.01
CA ARG A 60 -6.13 -4.37 -21.44
C ARG A 60 -6.07 -3.36 -22.60
N ASP A 61 -6.98 -3.46 -23.56
CA ASP A 61 -7.07 -2.57 -24.72
C ASP A 61 -7.49 -1.14 -24.32
N GLU A 62 -8.41 -1.02 -23.37
CA GLU A 62 -8.89 0.25 -22.84
C GLU A 62 -7.81 0.95 -22.01
N ARG A 63 -7.10 0.20 -21.16
CA ARG A 63 -5.94 0.72 -20.44
C ARG A 63 -4.89 1.27 -21.41
N ALA A 64 -4.62 0.57 -22.51
CA ALA A 64 -3.67 1.03 -23.52
C ALA A 64 -4.11 2.34 -24.18
N LYS A 65 -5.40 2.50 -24.49
CA LYS A 65 -5.96 3.75 -25.03
C LYS A 65 -5.80 4.91 -24.06
N ILE A 66 -6.04 4.69 -22.76
CA ILE A 66 -5.86 5.71 -21.73
C ILE A 66 -4.39 6.15 -21.66
N VAL A 67 -3.45 5.20 -21.64
CA VAL A 67 -2.02 5.53 -21.63
C VAL A 67 -1.62 6.37 -22.84
N ILE A 68 -2.10 6.02 -24.04
CA ILE A 68 -1.86 6.81 -25.26
C ILE A 68 -2.44 8.21 -25.13
N TRP A 69 -3.67 8.33 -24.63
CA TRP A 69 -4.34 9.61 -24.45
C TRP A 69 -3.59 10.51 -23.46
N VAL A 70 -3.17 9.99 -22.31
CA VAL A 70 -2.39 10.72 -21.31
C VAL A 70 -1.06 11.18 -21.89
N LYS A 71 -0.33 10.30 -22.60
CA LYS A 71 0.93 10.67 -23.28
C LYS A 71 0.74 11.80 -24.29
N LYS A 72 -0.27 11.68 -25.15
CA LYS A 72 -0.59 12.73 -26.14
C LYS A 72 -0.97 14.06 -25.48
N LYS A 73 -1.63 14.03 -24.32
CA LYS A 73 -1.98 15.23 -23.56
C LYS A 73 -0.73 15.92 -22.99
N LEU A 74 0.27 15.15 -22.58
CA LEU A 74 1.56 15.66 -22.10
C LEU A 74 2.42 16.22 -23.23
N GLU A 75 2.38 15.62 -24.44
CA GLU A 75 3.12 16.11 -25.61
C GLU A 75 2.57 17.44 -26.19
N ASN A 76 1.31 17.77 -25.92
CA ASN A 76 0.67 19.02 -26.35
C ASN A 76 0.69 20.11 -25.26
N LYS A 77 1.51 19.94 -24.22
CA LYS A 77 1.70 20.89 -23.12
C LYS A 77 3.09 21.49 -23.20
#